data_AF-A0A7V3J126-F1
#
_entry.id   AF-A0A7V3J126-F1
#
_cell.length_a   1.000
_cell.length_b   1.000
_cell.length_c   1.000
_cell.angle_alpha   90.00
_cell.angle_beta   90.00
_cell.angle_gamma   90.00
#
_symmetry.space_group_name_H-M   'P 1'
#
loop_
_entity.id
_entity.type
_entity.pdbx_description
1 polymer ?
#
loop_
_entity_poly.entity_id
_entity_poly.type
_entity_poly.pdbx_seq_one_letter_code
_entity_poly.pdbx_strand_id
1 'polypeptide(L)' 'MRCRRRLRKSHLSADCQWNAVTENGVITGIICPTCQTPQENAEAAINEATLAYSVRPDGRLIGRPKAGA' A
#
# COMPACT_ATOMS: atom_id res chain seq x y z
N MET A 1 4.09 -0.28 -14.68
CA MET A 1 5.10 -0.77 -13.72
C MET A 1 6.43 -0.06 -13.98
N ARG A 2 6.90 0.78 -13.04
CA ARG A 2 8.13 1.60 -13.22
C ARG A 2 9.43 0.78 -13.09
N CYS A 3 9.38 -0.34 -12.36
CA CYS A 3 10.44 -1.37 -12.31
C CYS A 3 9.86 -2.72 -12.75
N ARG A 4 10.65 -3.58 -13.40
CA ARG A 4 10.30 -5.01 -13.64
C ARG A 4 10.45 -5.88 -12.38
N ARG A 5 10.67 -5.27 -11.21
CA ARG A 5 10.78 -5.99 -9.94
C ARG A 5 9.39 -6.53 -9.56
N ARG A 6 9.35 -7.78 -9.12
CA ARG A 6 8.13 -8.45 -8.66
C ARG A 6 8.17 -8.58 -7.14
N LEU A 7 7.03 -8.36 -6.49
CA LEU A 7 6.88 -8.72 -5.09
C LEU A 7 7.02 -10.23 -4.96
N ARG A 8 7.85 -10.67 -4.03
CA ARG A 8 8.12 -12.07 -3.73
C ARG A 8 7.81 -12.32 -2.27
N LYS A 9 7.63 -13.58 -1.88
CA LYS A 9 7.35 -13.96 -0.49
C LYS A 9 8.39 -13.43 0.51
N SER A 10 9.65 -13.34 0.08
CA SER A 10 10.76 -12.76 0.85
C SER A 10 10.62 -11.25 1.12
N HIS A 11 9.71 -10.56 0.45
CA HIS A 11 9.44 -9.13 0.60
C HIS A 11 8.12 -8.85 1.35
N LEU A 12 7.52 -9.85 1.99
CA LEU A 12 6.32 -9.69 2.81
C LEU A 12 6.64 -9.34 4.28
N SER A 13 7.90 -9.12 4.60
CA SER A 13 8.32 -8.64 5.93
C SER A 13 7.86 -7.20 6.15
N ALA A 14 7.56 -6.83 7.40
CA ALA A 14 7.14 -5.47 7.77
C ALA A 14 8.15 -4.39 7.33
N ASP A 15 9.42 -4.75 7.18
CA ASP A 15 10.50 -3.86 6.73
C ASP A 15 10.47 -3.56 5.21
N CYS A 16 9.68 -4.31 4.44
CA CYS A 16 9.57 -4.13 3.00
C CYS A 16 8.48 -3.12 2.65
N GLN A 17 8.88 -1.86 2.46
CA GLN A 17 8.02 -0.72 2.13
C GLN A 17 7.50 -0.73 0.68
N TRP A 18 6.88 -1.82 0.25
CA TRP A 18 6.18 -1.86 -1.04
C TRP A 18 4.82 -1.17 -0.93
N ASN A 19 4.55 -0.25 -1.85
CA ASN A 19 3.29 0.48 -1.86
C ASN A 19 2.31 -0.14 -2.85
N ALA A 20 1.04 -0.25 -2.48
CA ALA A 20 -0.03 -0.69 -3.36
C ALA A 20 -0.72 0.53 -3.98
N VAL A 21 -0.91 0.50 -5.30
CA VAL A 21 -1.75 1.47 -6.00
C VAL A 21 -3.16 0.95 -5.97
N THR A 22 -4.08 1.77 -5.48
CA THR A 22 -5.50 1.44 -5.46
C THR A 22 -6.30 2.42 -6.32
N GLU A 23 -7.22 1.89 -7.11
CA GLU A 23 -8.17 2.67 -7.89
C GLU A 23 -9.57 2.12 -7.57
N ASN A 24 -10.48 2.99 -7.13
CA ASN A 24 -11.84 2.61 -6.71
C ASN A 24 -11.88 1.48 -5.65
N GLY A 25 -10.91 1.44 -4.73
CA GLY A 25 -10.81 0.41 -3.69
C GLY A 25 -10.31 -0.95 -4.18
N VAL A 26 -9.80 -1.02 -5.41
CA VAL A 26 -9.18 -2.21 -6.00
C VAL A 26 -7.69 -1.96 -6.15
N ILE A 27 -6.85 -2.93 -5.75
CA ILE A 27 -5.41 -2.84 -5.99
C ILE A 27 -5.15 -3.05 -7.49
N THR A 28 -4.69 -2.02 -8.19
CA THR A 28 -4.36 -2.07 -9.63
C THR A 28 -2.87 -2.21 -9.87
N GLY A 29 -2.03 -1.97 -8.86
CA GLY A 29 -0.58 -2.10 -8.99
C GLY A 29 0.15 -2.18 -7.67
N ILE A 30 1.44 -2.49 -7.77
CA ILE A 30 2.39 -2.48 -6.66
C ILE A 30 3.67 -1.77 -7.11
N ILE A 31 4.26 -0.95 -6.24
CA ILE A 31 5.45 -0.15 -6.52
C ILE A 31 6.55 -0.54 -5.55
N CYS A 32 7.71 -0.91 -6.12
CA CYS A 32 8.91 -1.25 -5.34
C CYS A 32 9.44 0.01 -4.61
N PRO A 33 10.02 -0.11 -3.40
CA PRO A 33 10.46 1.04 -2.60
C PRO A 33 11.47 1.94 -3.35
N THR A 34 12.30 1.35 -4.20
CA THR A 34 13.27 2.09 -5.04
C THR A 34 12.65 2.88 -6.19
N CYS A 35 11.38 2.65 -6.52
CA CYS A 35 10.68 3.33 -7.61
C CYS A 35 9.53 4.21 -7.13
N GLN A 36 9.33 4.29 -5.82
CA GLN A 36 8.47 5.29 -5.20
C GLN A 36 9.20 6.62 -5.23
N THR A 37 8.47 7.69 -5.54
CA THR A 37 8.96 9.04 -5.30
C THR A 37 8.92 9.34 -3.79
N PRO A 38 9.75 10.30 -3.31
CA PRO A 38 9.69 10.75 -1.92
C PRO A 38 8.28 11.15 -1.47
N GLN A 39 7.51 11.76 -2.38
CA GLN A 39 6.12 12.15 -2.18
C GLN A 39 5.20 10.94 -1.99
N GLU A 40 5.28 9.93 -2.87
CA GLU A 40 4.49 8.70 -2.75
C GLU A 40 4.81 7.94 -1.44
N ASN A 41 6.06 7.99 -0.97
CA ASN A 41 6.46 7.41 0.30
C ASN A 41 5.91 8.19 1.50
N ALA A 42 5.90 9.53 1.44
CA ALA A 42 5.30 10.37 2.46
C ALA A 42 3.79 10.15 2.57
N GLU A 43 3.09 10.06 1.44
CA GLU A 43 1.66 9.73 1.40
C GLU A 43 1.37 8.32 1.95
N ALA A 44 2.21 7.33 1.60
CA ALA A 44 2.09 5.98 2.16
C ALA A 44 2.25 5.96 3.68
N ALA A 45 3.23 6.70 4.21
CA ALA A 45 3.44 6.81 5.65
C ALA A 45 2.25 7.51 6.37
N ILE A 46 1.70 8.57 5.77
CA ILE A 46 0.50 9.24 6.29
C ILE A 46 -0.68 8.28 6.28
N ASN A 47 -0.89 7.55 5.17
CA ASN A 47 -1.97 6.58 5.05
C ASN A 47 -1.83 5.41 6.04
N GLU A 48 -0.62 4.88 6.24
CA GLU A 48 -0.37 3.86 7.26
C GLU A 48 -0.71 4.37 8.66
N ALA A 49 -0.33 5.62 8.97
CA ALA A 49 -0.61 6.25 10.24
C ALA A 49 -2.10 6.56 10.45
N THR A 50 -2.81 6.94 9.38
CA THR A 50 -4.17 7.52 9.46
C THR A 50 -5.28 6.57 9.03
N LEU A 51 -5.00 5.49 8.30
CA LEU A 51 -6.01 4.57 7.76
C LEU A 51 -5.83 3.16 8.32
N ALA A 52 -6.95 2.56 8.70
CA ALA A 52 -7.11 1.15 8.98
C ALA A 52 -7.65 0.46 7.72
N TYR A 53 -6.81 -0.33 7.09
CA TYR A 53 -7.18 -1.12 5.92
C TYR A 53 -7.75 -2.48 6.33
N SER A 54 -8.84 -2.88 5.70
CA SER A 54 -9.46 -4.20 5.87
C SER A 54 -9.90 -4.72 4.50
N VAL A 55 -9.83 -6.04 4.32
CA VAL A 55 -10.33 -6.69 3.11
C VAL A 55 -11.69 -7.29 3.43
N ARG A 56 -12.70 -6.93 2.64
CA ARG A 56 -14.05 -7.52 2.77
C ARG A 56 -14.07 -8.96 2.27
N PRO A 57 -15.10 -9.75 2.64
CA PRO A 57 -15.31 -11.07 2.08
C PRO A 57 -15.45 -11.09 0.55
N ASP A 58 -15.88 -9.98 -0.06
CA ASP A 58 -15.96 -9.81 -1.51
C ASP A 58 -14.62 -9.45 -2.19
N GLY A 59 -13.52 -9.39 -1.42
CA GLY A 59 -12.18 -9.12 -1.93
C GLY A 59 -11.84 -7.64 -2.10
N ARG A 60 -12.78 -6.72 -1.81
CA ARG A 60 -12.51 -5.27 -1.85
C ARG A 60 -11.72 -4.80 -0.64
N LEU A 61 -10.78 -3.89 -0.89
CA LEU A 61 -10.03 -3.20 0.14
C LEU A 61 -10.81 -1.96 0.60
N ILE A 62 -11.08 -1.86 1.90
CA ILE A 62 -11.67 -0.67 2.52
C ILE A 62 -10.61 -0.02 3.41
N GLY A 63 -10.36 1.27 3.19
CA GLY A 63 -9.67 2.12 4.14
C GLY A 63 -10.70 2.85 5.00
N ARG A 64 -10.62 2.71 6.32
CA ARG A 64 -11.33 3.59 7.25
C ARG A 64 -10.32 4.49 7.95
N PRO A 65 -10.61 5.77 8.19
CA PRO A 65 -9.79 6.57 9.10
C PRO A 65 -9.65 5.83 10.43
N LYS A 66 -8.43 5.71 10.94
CA LYS A 66 -8.17 5.46 12.34
C LYS A 66 -8.70 6.69 13.07
N ALA A 67 -9.96 6.66 13.49
CA ALA A 67 -10.50 7.71 14.33
C ALA A 67 -9.59 7.80 15.56
N GLY A 68 -9.03 8.98 15.80
CA GLY A 68 -8.21 9.25 16.98
C GLY A 68 -9.03 8.89 18.21
N ALA A 69 -8.53 7.94 18.99
CA ALA A 69 -8.87 7.82 20.40
C ALA A 69 -7.93 8.74 21.20
#